data_AF-A0A1F2RYA9-F1
#
_entry.id   AF-A0A1F2RYA9-F1
#
_cell.length_a   1.000
_cell.length_b   1.000
_cell.length_c   1.000
_cell.angle_alpha   90.00
_cell.angle_beta   90.00
_cell.angle_gamma   90.00
#
_symmetry.space_group_name_H-M   'P 1'
#
loop_
_entity.id
_entity.type
_entity.pdbx_description
1 polymer ?
#
loop_
_entity_poly.entity_id
_entity_poly.type
_entity_poly.pdbx_seq_one_letter_code
_entity_poly.pdbx_strand_id
1 'polypeptide(L)'
;MMIQETTVFTKGPWQAGIQYDDEFGCPVMDESGREVAEAKGENEDECAANALLIAAAPEMYEALRQAFSLVRLMDHPELARFMSETLDKAAGLVGR
;
A
#
# COMPACT_ATOMS: atom_id res chain seq x y z
N MET A 1 -3.52 12.08 28.52
CA MET A 1 -2.44 11.28 27.91
C MET A 1 -2.95 10.84 26.54
N MET A 2 -2.49 11.48 25.46
CA MET A 2 -2.90 11.09 24.12
C MET A 2 -1.97 9.98 23.65
N ILE A 3 -2.51 8.79 23.40
CA ILE A 3 -1.77 7.70 22.76
C ILE A 3 -1.62 8.15 21.30
N GLN A 4 -0.42 8.61 20.93
CA GLN A 4 -0.05 8.68 19.52
C GLN A 4 0.16 7.25 19.07
N GLU A 5 -0.85 6.65 18.45
CA GLU A 5 -0.67 5.45 17.64
C GLU A 5 0.31 5.83 16.53
N THR A 6 1.57 5.41 16.70
CA THR A 6 2.52 5.41 15.62
C THR A 6 2.06 4.27 14.70
N THR A 7 1.38 4.62 13.62
CA THR A 7 0.99 3.67 12.57
C THR A 7 2.27 3.05 12.03
N VAL A 8 2.56 1.81 12.44
CA VAL A 8 3.74 1.09 11.99
C VAL A 8 3.47 0.68 10.54
N PHE A 9 4.15 1.33 9.60
CA PHE A 9 4.11 0.97 8.20
C PHE A 9 4.57 -0.48 8.03
N THR A 10 3.68 -1.36 7.56
CA THR A 10 4.04 -2.73 7.21
C THR A 10 4.87 -2.67 5.92
N LYS A 11 6.18 -2.89 6.06
CA LYS A 11 7.08 -2.87 4.92
C LYS A 11 6.77 -4.03 3.98
N GLY A 12 6.86 -3.76 2.68
CA GLY A 12 6.94 -4.80 1.66
C GLY A 12 8.29 -5.54 1.69
N PRO A 13 8.47 -6.55 0.81
CA PRO A 13 7.55 -6.92 -0.26
C PRO A 13 6.32 -7.66 0.27
N TRP A 14 5.17 -7.43 -0.37
CA TRP A 14 3.96 -8.21 -0.15
C TRP A 14 3.74 -9.18 -1.29
N GLN A 15 3.05 -10.27 -1.01
CA GLN A 15 2.80 -11.34 -1.97
C GLN A 15 1.30 -11.60 -2.05
N ALA A 16 0.75 -11.52 -3.26
CA ALA A 16 -0.63 -11.92 -3.51
C ALA A 16 -0.74 -13.45 -3.43
N GLY A 17 -1.58 -13.95 -2.54
CA GLY A 17 -2.08 -15.31 -2.56
C GLY A 17 -3.06 -15.45 -3.70
N ILE A 18 -2.68 -16.19 -4.74
CA ILE A 18 -3.50 -16.40 -5.94
C ILE A 18 -4.54 -17.53 -5.71
N GLN A 19 -4.57 -18.14 -4.52
CA GLN A 19 -5.59 -19.13 -4.20
C GLN A 19 -6.88 -18.40 -3.83
N TYR A 20 -7.82 -18.39 -4.77
CA TYR A 20 -9.18 -17.93 -4.52
C TYR A 20 -9.92 -18.98 -3.68
N ASP A 21 -10.38 -18.53 -2.52
CA ASP A 21 -11.38 -19.24 -1.74
C ASP A 21 -12.69 -18.43 -1.81
N ASP A 22 -13.78 -19.04 -2.29
CA ASP A 22 -15.10 -18.39 -2.37
C ASP A 22 -15.55 -17.81 -1.02
N GLU A 23 -15.06 -18.36 0.10
CA GLU A 23 -15.41 -17.94 1.46
C GLU A 23 -14.45 -16.86 2.00
N PHE A 24 -13.17 -16.91 1.62
CA PHE A 24 -12.12 -16.09 2.23
C PHE A 24 -11.47 -15.07 1.27
N GLY A 25 -11.70 -15.10 -0.04
CA GLY A 25 -11.08 -14.18 -1.00
C GLY A 25 -9.59 -14.50 -1.24
N CYS A 26 -8.81 -13.51 -1.65
CA CYS A 26 -7.41 -13.67 -2.04
C CYS A 26 -6.51 -12.97 -1.02
N PRO A 27 -5.78 -13.71 -0.17
CA PRO A 27 -4.98 -13.11 0.89
C PRO A 27 -3.76 -12.39 0.31
N VAL A 28 -3.29 -11.36 1.02
CA VAL A 28 -2.03 -10.67 0.74
C VAL A 28 -1.14 -10.84 1.95
N MET A 29 0.05 -11.39 1.74
CA MET A 29 0.95 -11.83 2.81
C MET A 29 2.23 -10.99 2.82
N ASP A 30 2.78 -10.74 4.00
CA ASP A 30 4.16 -10.25 4.14
C ASP A 30 5.19 -11.37 3.92
N GLU A 31 6.47 -11.01 3.90
CA GLU A 31 7.59 -11.95 3.72
C GLU A 31 7.66 -13.07 4.77
N SER A 32 7.03 -12.89 5.94
CA SER A 32 6.97 -13.91 6.99
C SER A 32 5.84 -14.91 6.79
N GLY A 33 5.00 -14.71 5.76
CA GLY A 33 3.80 -15.50 5.53
C GLY A 33 2.67 -15.12 6.50
N ARG A 34 2.66 -13.90 7.02
CA ARG A 34 1.54 -13.36 7.80
C ARG A 34 0.63 -12.57 6.87
N GLU A 35 -0.67 -12.76 7.01
CA GLU A 35 -1.68 -12.00 6.27
C GLU A 35 -1.70 -10.54 6.74
N VAL A 36 -1.66 -9.63 5.77
CA VAL A 36 -1.67 -8.18 6.00
C VAL A 36 -2.88 -7.49 5.36
N ALA A 37 -3.51 -8.14 4.39
CA ALA A 37 -4.76 -7.71 3.77
C ALA A 37 -5.43 -8.88 3.06
N GLU A 38 -6.69 -8.68 2.69
CA GLU A 38 -7.51 -9.64 1.96
C GLU A 38 -8.21 -8.91 0.81
N ALA A 39 -8.10 -9.44 -0.42
CA ALA A 39 -8.81 -8.92 -1.57
C ALA A 39 -10.10 -9.69 -1.83
N LYS A 40 -11.14 -8.97 -2.27
CA LYS A 40 -12.40 -9.54 -2.76
C LYS A 40 -12.57 -9.28 -4.26
N GLY A 41 -13.36 -10.10 -4.92
CA GLY A 41 -13.76 -9.95 -6.32
C GLY A 41 -15.01 -10.79 -6.61
N GLU A 42 -15.72 -10.49 -7.70
CA GLU A 42 -16.89 -11.27 -8.13
C GLU A 42 -16.50 -12.65 -8.70
N ASN A 43 -15.21 -12.84 -9.02
CA ASN A 43 -14.61 -14.09 -9.48
C ASN A 43 -13.12 -14.15 -9.10
N GLU A 44 -12.51 -15.32 -9.34
CA GLU A 44 -11.09 -15.59 -9.08
C GLU A 44 -10.15 -14.58 -9.78
N ASP A 45 -10.41 -14.26 -11.06
CA ASP A 45 -9.54 -13.35 -11.82
C ASP A 45 -9.54 -11.93 -11.25
N GLU A 46 -10.72 -11.41 -10.91
CA GLU A 46 -10.85 -10.08 -10.29
C GLU A 46 -10.24 -10.05 -8.89
N CYS A 47 -10.47 -11.10 -8.11
CA CYS A 47 -9.90 -11.23 -6.78
C CYS A 47 -8.36 -11.26 -6.83
N ALA A 48 -7.78 -12.04 -7.74
CA ALA A 48 -6.35 -12.12 -7.96
C ALA A 48 -5.78 -10.77 -8.45
N ALA A 49 -6.46 -10.09 -9.38
CA ALA A 49 -6.05 -8.76 -9.84
C ALA A 49 -6.04 -7.74 -8.69
N ASN A 50 -7.06 -7.75 -7.83
CA ASN A 50 -7.14 -6.88 -6.67
C ASN A 50 -6.04 -7.19 -5.64
N ALA A 51 -5.75 -8.47 -5.38
CA ALA A 51 -4.65 -8.86 -4.50
C ALA A 51 -3.29 -8.39 -5.04
N LEU A 52 -3.06 -8.48 -6.35
CA LEU A 52 -1.84 -7.97 -7.00
C LEU A 52 -1.73 -6.44 -6.88
N LEU A 53 -2.84 -5.71 -7.01
CA LEU A 53 -2.87 -4.26 -6.82
C LEU A 53 -2.49 -3.87 -5.39
N ILE A 54 -3.03 -4.57 -4.39
CA ILE A 54 -2.68 -4.34 -2.98
C ILE A 54 -1.21 -4.69 -2.74
N ALA A 55 -0.74 -5.84 -3.25
CA ALA A 55 0.64 -6.29 -3.07
C ALA A 55 1.68 -5.31 -3.62
N ALA A 56 1.33 -4.52 -4.63
CA ALA A 56 2.20 -3.48 -5.22
C ALA A 56 2.23 -2.15 -4.44
N ALA A 57 1.38 -1.98 -3.41
CA ALA A 57 1.27 -0.73 -2.66
C ALA A 57 2.60 -0.25 -2.02
N PRO A 58 3.45 -1.13 -1.43
CA PRO A 58 4.74 -0.71 -0.90
C PRO A 58 5.66 -0.08 -1.97
N GLU A 59 5.77 -0.72 -3.14
CA GLU A 59 6.59 -0.24 -4.25
C GLU A 59 6.04 1.07 -4.83
N MET A 60 4.72 1.19 -4.96
CA MET A 60 4.07 2.43 -5.40
C MET A 60 4.35 3.59 -4.42
N TYR A 61 4.29 3.32 -3.12
CA TYR A 61 4.59 4.32 -2.10
C TYR A 61 6.05 4.77 -2.15
N GLU A 62 7.00 3.85 -2.27
CA GLU A 62 8.42 4.19 -2.41
C GLU A 62 8.71 4.97 -3.69
N ALA A 63 8.09 4.60 -4.82
CA ALA A 63 8.23 5.35 -6.07
C ALA A 63 7.72 6.80 -5.93
N LEU A 64 6.58 7.00 -5.26
CA LEU A 64 6.04 8.35 -5.00
C LEU A 64 6.96 9.16 -4.07
N ARG A 65 7.56 8.54 -3.05
CA ARG A 65 8.54 9.21 -2.17
C ARG A 65 9.77 9.67 -2.93
N GLN A 66 10.28 8.84 -3.84
CA GLN A 66 11.42 9.18 -4.69
C GLN A 66 11.07 10.32 -5.64
N ALA A 67 9.90 10.24 -6.31
CA ALA A 67 9.41 11.30 -7.19
C ALA A 67 9.24 12.64 -6.45
N PHE A 68 8.69 12.61 -5.23
CA PHE A 68 8.56 13.81 -4.40
C PHE A 68 9.92 14.43 -4.07
N SER A 69 10.91 13.60 -3.76
CA SER A 69 12.28 14.06 -3.49
C SER A 69 12.88 14.78 -4.70
N LEU A 70 12.63 14.28 -5.91
CA LEU A 70 13.06 14.93 -7.15
C LEU A 70 12.33 16.25 -7.40
N VAL A 71 11.00 16.28 -7.22
CA VAL A 71 10.20 17.51 -7.40
C VAL A 71 10.65 18.62 -6.44
N ARG A 72 10.99 18.29 -5.19
CA ARG A 72 11.54 19.25 -4.23
C ARG A 72 12.86 19.89 -4.71
N LEU A 73 13.64 19.19 -5.50
CA LEU A 73 14.89 19.72 -6.08
C LEU A 73 14.64 20.61 -7.31
N MET A 74 13.46 20.52 -7.93
CA MET A 74 13.09 21.24 -9.15
C MET A 74 12.40 22.60 -8.90
N ASP A 75 12.40 23.10 -7.65
CA ASP A 75 11.77 24.38 -7.23
C ASP A 75 10.31 24.54 -7.68
N HIS A 76 9.53 23.45 -7.60
CA HIS A 76 8.08 23.45 -7.83
C HIS A 76 7.31 23.33 -6.49
N PRO A 77 7.14 24.42 -5.72
CA PRO A 77 6.60 24.37 -4.36
C PRO A 77 5.15 23.89 -4.28
N GLU A 78 4.32 24.19 -5.29
CA GLU A 78 2.91 23.75 -5.33
C GLU A 78 2.79 22.24 -5.53
N LEU A 79 3.57 21.68 -6.47
CA LEU A 79 3.60 20.24 -6.71
C LEU A 79 4.19 19.50 -5.51
N ALA A 80 5.24 20.06 -4.89
CA ALA A 80 5.80 19.51 -3.66
C ALA A 80 4.74 19.45 -2.54
N ARG A 81 3.98 20.52 -2.31
CA ARG A 81 2.91 20.51 -1.30
C ARG A 81 1.86 19.43 -1.59
N PHE A 82 1.37 19.35 -2.83
CA PHE A 82 0.40 18.32 -3.24
C PHE A 82 0.92 16.89 -3.03
N MET A 83 2.17 16.63 -3.39
CA MET A 83 2.77 15.30 -3.22
C MET A 83 3.00 14.95 -1.74
N SER A 84 3.38 15.92 -0.90
CA SER A 84 3.49 15.72 0.55
C SER A 84 2.14 15.31 1.16
N GLU A 85 1.08 16.05 0.86
CA GLU A 85 -0.27 15.75 1.36
C GLU A 85 -0.77 14.37 0.88
N THR A 86 -0.43 14.00 -0.37
CA THR A 86 -0.76 12.69 -0.94
C THR A 86 0.00 11.56 -0.24
N LEU A 87 1.29 11.74 0.02
CA LEU A 87 2.13 10.76 0.71
C LEU A 87 1.70 10.55 2.16
N ASP A 88 1.34 11.61 2.87
CA ASP A 88 0.85 11.52 4.25
C ASP A 88 -0.46 10.74 4.33
N LYS A 89 -1.37 10.95 3.36
CA LYS A 89 -2.61 10.18 3.24
C LYS A 89 -2.34 8.71 2.93
N ALA A 90 -1.42 8.42 2.00
CA ALA A 90 -1.06 7.05 1.63
C ALA A 90 -0.45 6.30 2.83
N ALA A 91 0.44 6.95 3.58
CA ALA A 91 1.00 6.38 4.81
C ALA A 91 -0.06 6.05 5.86
N GLY A 92 -1.12 6.87 5.97
CA GLY A 92 -2.25 6.62 6.87
C GLY A 92 -3.20 5.51 6.44
N LEU A 93 -3.22 5.14 5.15
CA LEU A 93 -4.07 4.05 4.61
C LEU A 93 -3.38 2.68 4.70
N VAL A 94 -2.05 2.64 4.60
CA VAL A 94 -1.24 1.40 4.65
C VAL A 94 -0.94 0.97 6.10
N GLY A 95 -1.18 1.83 7.09
CA GLY A 95 -0.90 1.59 8.50
C GLY A 95 -2.09 1.16 9.36
N ARG A 96 -3.15 0.58 8.77
CA ARG A 96 -4.34 0.08 9.51
C ARG A 96 -4.43 -1.43 9.45
#